data_AF-A0AAD4M219-F1
#
_entry.id   AF-A0AAD4M219-F1
#
_cell.length_a   1.000
_cell.length_b   1.000
_cell.length_c   1.000
_cell.angle_alpha   90.00
_cell.angle_beta   90.00
_cell.angle_gamma   90.00
#
_symmetry.space_group_name_H-M   'P 1'
#
loop_
_entity.id
_entity.type
_entity.pdbx_description
1 polymer ?
#
loop_
_entity_poly.entity_id
_entity_poly.type
_entity_poly.pdbx_seq_one_letter_code
_entity_poly.pdbx_strand_id
1 'polypeptide(L)'
;MIYLFDEYIDRGNEDEAQEKANIGRTPCTTRTPLVPMVNGSVVRSSDKLAIKTASPQSQKRFIEAFDIYSEAVVQQAANRDHKHIHSIQEYIEVRRQTIGAWPVFALIELDMNLPDEAVHHSAIEQLSVLAVEMIWVANVVARGDDNHNIITSVMLEKRPTFKGL
;
A
#
# COMPACT_ATOMS: atom_id res chain seq x y z
N MET A 1 0.71 0.03 11.38
CA MET A 1 1.22 1.24 10.71
C MET A 1 0.54 1.44 9.36
N ILE A 2 0.63 0.49 8.43
CA ILE A 2 0.01 0.60 7.09
C ILE A 2 -1.53 0.66 7.14
N TYR A 3 -2.19 -0.16 7.97
CA TYR A 3 -3.66 -0.08 8.15
C TYR A 3 -4.15 1.32 8.56
N LEU A 4 -3.41 2.00 9.45
CA LEU A 4 -3.77 3.35 9.90
C LEU A 4 -3.50 4.41 8.83
N PHE A 5 -2.53 4.16 7.94
CA PHE A 5 -2.25 5.03 6.81
C PHE A 5 -3.35 4.86 5.73
N ASP A 6 -3.70 3.61 5.43
CA ASP A 6 -4.79 3.22 4.53
C ASP A 6 -6.14 3.83 4.96
N GLU A 7 -6.55 3.64 6.22
CA GLU A 7 -7.82 4.20 6.75
C GLU A 7 -7.85 5.75 6.77
N TYR A 8 -6.68 6.37 6.84
CA TYR A 8 -6.55 7.83 6.87
C TYR A 8 -6.48 8.46 5.47
N ILE A 9 -6.04 7.69 4.46
CA ILE A 9 -6.03 8.10 3.05
C ILE A 9 -7.37 7.81 2.36
N ASP A 10 -8.04 6.71 2.71
CA ASP A 10 -9.34 6.35 2.13
C ASP A 10 -10.45 7.38 2.42
N ARG A 11 -10.28 8.22 3.45
CA ARG A 11 -11.24 9.26 3.85
C ARG A 11 -11.03 10.62 3.20
N GLY A 12 -9.88 10.86 2.56
CA GLY A 12 -9.52 12.17 1.99
C GLY A 12 -9.77 12.29 0.48
N ASN A 13 -9.63 13.49 -0.07
CA ASN A 13 -9.54 13.73 -1.52
C ASN A 13 -8.09 13.57 -2.02
N GLU A 14 -7.85 13.75 -3.31
CA GLU A 14 -6.51 13.67 -3.93
C GLU A 14 -5.49 14.59 -3.24
N ASP A 15 -5.85 15.86 -2.99
CA ASP A 15 -4.96 16.84 -2.36
C ASP A 15 -4.55 16.41 -0.94
N GLU A 16 -5.50 15.94 -0.13
CA GLU A 16 -5.21 15.41 1.20
C GLU A 16 -4.36 14.14 1.15
N ALA A 17 -4.61 13.24 0.19
CA ALA A 17 -3.80 12.05 -0.01
C ALA A 17 -2.36 12.42 -0.39
N GLN A 18 -2.19 13.42 -1.27
CA GLN A 18 -0.89 13.91 -1.71
C GLN A 18 -0.09 14.56 -0.57
N GLU A 19 -0.74 15.36 0.27
CA GLU A 19 -0.12 15.93 1.47
C GLU A 19 0.37 14.82 2.41
N LYS A 20 -0.47 13.81 2.65
CA LYS A 20 -0.16 12.67 3.52
C LYS A 20 0.97 11.79 2.95
N ALA A 21 0.98 11.55 1.64
CA ALA A 21 2.07 10.87 0.94
C ALA A 21 3.38 11.63 1.11
N ASN A 22 3.38 12.95 0.93
CA ASN A 22 4.58 13.79 1.10
C ASN A 22 5.11 13.74 2.54
N ILE A 23 4.23 13.76 3.54
CA ILE A 23 4.61 13.59 4.94
C ILE A 23 5.22 12.21 5.17
N GLY A 24 4.60 11.16 4.61
CA GLY A 24 5.05 9.77 4.67
C GLY A 24 6.46 9.57 4.12
N ARG A 25 6.75 10.18 2.97
CA ARG A 25 8.04 10.10 2.24
C ARG A 25 9.16 10.95 2.80
N THR A 26 8.84 11.96 3.63
CA THR A 26 9.87 12.84 4.20
C THR A 26 10.80 12.06 5.13
N PRO A 27 12.13 12.11 4.93
CA PRO A 27 13.10 11.43 5.78
C PRO A 27 12.93 11.80 7.26
N CYS A 28 13.10 10.83 8.15
CA CYS A 28 12.93 11.04 9.59
C CYS A 28 13.88 12.11 10.18
N THR A 29 15.01 12.38 9.53
CA THR A 29 15.99 13.39 9.94
C THR A 29 15.55 14.82 9.66
N THR A 30 14.56 15.03 8.78
CA THR A 30 14.07 16.36 8.37
C THR A 30 12.62 16.63 8.77
N ARG A 31 11.92 15.66 9.38
CA ARG A 31 10.53 15.83 9.88
C ARG A 31 10.47 16.83 11.04
N THR A 32 9.96 18.03 10.79
CA THR A 32 9.44 18.95 11.80
C THR A 32 8.19 18.31 12.46
N PRO A 33 7.99 18.40 13.79
CA PRO A 33 6.92 17.68 14.48
C PRO A 33 5.57 18.39 14.32
N LEU A 34 5.01 18.46 13.12
CA LEU A 34 3.69 19.04 12.88
C LEU A 34 3.03 18.31 11.71
N VAL A 35 2.44 17.14 11.99
CA VAL A 35 1.08 16.73 11.57
C VAL A 35 0.70 15.54 12.48
N PRO A 36 -0.44 15.58 13.18
CA PRO A 36 -0.93 14.44 13.92
C PRO A 36 -1.55 13.45 12.91
N MET A 37 -0.72 12.59 12.30
CA MET A 37 -1.24 11.24 12.00
C MET A 37 -1.75 10.70 13.34
N VAL A 38 -2.97 10.18 13.39
CA VAL A 38 -3.81 9.96 14.59
C VAL A 38 -3.10 9.31 15.81
N ASN A 39 -1.91 8.74 15.65
CA ASN A 39 -0.96 8.50 16.75
C ASN A 39 0.51 8.74 16.33
N GLY A 40 0.93 9.99 16.11
CA GLY A 40 2.29 10.35 15.70
C GLY A 40 3.41 9.83 16.62
N SER A 41 3.10 9.29 17.80
CA SER A 41 4.02 8.56 18.67
C SER A 41 4.40 7.17 18.14
N VAL A 42 3.46 6.43 17.56
CA VAL A 42 3.68 5.04 17.12
C VAL A 42 4.57 5.00 15.88
N VAL A 43 4.26 5.82 14.87
CA VAL A 43 5.10 5.95 13.65
C VAL A 43 6.50 6.45 14.01
N ARG A 44 6.61 7.47 14.87
CA ARG A 44 7.93 7.97 15.33
C ARG A 44 8.74 6.92 16.09
N SER A 45 8.09 6.08 16.90
CA SER A 45 8.76 5.01 17.64
C SER A 45 9.17 3.85 16.73
N SER A 46 8.31 3.43 15.80
CA SER A 46 8.63 2.37 14.84
C SER A 46 9.77 2.78 13.92
N ASP A 47 9.80 4.03 13.48
CA ASP A 47 10.82 4.52 12.53
C ASP A 47 12.19 4.68 13.20
N LYS A 48 12.23 5.16 14.46
CA LYS A 48 13.48 5.24 15.24
C LYS A 48 14.03 3.87 15.60
N LEU A 49 13.16 2.89 15.85
CA LEU A 49 13.56 1.50 16.07
C LEU A 49 14.04 0.88 14.75
N ALA A 50 13.28 1.05 13.67
CA ALA A 50 13.62 0.54 12.34
C ALA A 50 14.97 1.08 11.85
N ILE A 51 15.29 2.38 11.98
CA ILE A 51 16.61 2.91 11.59
C ILE A 51 17.75 2.27 12.40
N LYS A 52 17.51 1.88 13.65
CA LYS A 52 18.53 1.24 14.50
C LYS A 52 18.70 -0.25 14.23
N THR A 53 17.66 -0.93 13.78
CA THR A 53 17.64 -2.39 13.63
C THR A 53 17.65 -2.85 12.18
N ALA A 54 17.33 -1.97 11.23
CA ALA A 54 17.28 -2.31 9.82
C ALA A 54 18.66 -2.22 9.20
N SER A 55 19.05 -3.29 8.51
CA SER A 55 20.16 -3.30 7.57
C SER A 55 19.98 -2.20 6.51
N PRO A 56 21.08 -1.62 5.99
CA PRO A 56 21.01 -0.58 4.96
C PRO A 56 20.19 -1.01 3.73
N GLN A 57 20.25 -2.29 3.39
CA GLN A 57 19.53 -2.87 2.25
C GLN A 57 18.02 -2.92 2.49
N SER A 58 17.58 -3.36 3.68
CA SER A 58 16.17 -3.32 4.07
C SER A 58 15.63 -1.89 4.14
N GLN A 59 16.42 -0.93 4.64
CA GLN A 59 16.04 0.50 4.64
C GLN A 59 15.82 1.03 3.22
N LYS A 60 16.75 0.75 2.31
CA LYS A 60 16.65 1.14 0.89
C LYS A 60 15.37 0.58 0.26
N ARG A 61 15.17 -0.74 0.36
CA ARG A 61 13.99 -1.42 -0.20
C ARG A 61 12.68 -0.92 0.40
N PHE A 62 12.66 -0.63 1.71
CA PHE A 62 11.49 -0.05 2.36
C PHE A 62 11.14 1.32 1.79
N ILE A 63 12.13 2.22 1.65
CA ILE A 63 11.92 3.56 1.12
C ILE A 63 11.38 3.49 -0.31
N GLU A 64 12.02 2.68 -1.17
CA GLU A 64 11.59 2.49 -2.56
C GLU A 64 10.15 1.95 -2.65
N ALA A 65 9.85 0.89 -1.90
CA ALA A 65 8.51 0.31 -1.88
C ALA A 65 7.45 1.26 -1.30
N PHE A 66 7.82 2.04 -0.28
CA PHE A 66 6.92 3.00 0.36
C PHE A 66 6.63 4.20 -0.53
N ASP A 67 7.58 4.62 -1.37
CA ASP A 67 7.39 5.68 -2.36
C ASP A 67 6.36 5.23 -3.41
N ILE A 68 6.57 4.06 -4.02
CA ILE A 68 5.63 3.45 -4.99
C ILE A 68 4.23 3.29 -4.37
N TYR A 69 4.16 2.77 -3.15
CA TYR A 69 2.89 2.65 -2.43
C TYR A 69 2.21 4.00 -2.24
N SER A 70 2.96 5.02 -1.82
CA SER A 70 2.44 6.37 -1.57
C SER A 70 1.89 7.01 -2.84
N GLU A 71 2.56 6.84 -3.97
CA GLU A 71 2.08 7.32 -5.27
C GLU A 71 0.82 6.58 -5.71
N ALA A 72 0.79 5.26 -5.53
CA ALA A 72 -0.37 4.44 -5.91
C ALA A 72 -1.63 4.82 -5.11
N VAL A 73 -1.51 5.10 -3.81
CA VAL A 73 -2.67 5.51 -3.00
C VAL A 73 -3.14 6.93 -3.30
N VAL A 74 -2.25 7.83 -3.74
CA VAL A 74 -2.64 9.15 -4.27
C VAL A 74 -3.43 8.97 -5.57
N GLN A 75 -2.92 8.16 -6.49
CA GLN A 75 -3.63 7.87 -7.74
C GLN A 75 -4.98 7.20 -7.47
N GLN A 76 -5.08 6.33 -6.47
CA GLN A 76 -6.34 5.73 -6.03
C GLN A 76 -7.35 6.80 -5.57
N ALA A 77 -6.88 7.80 -4.81
CA ALA A 77 -7.71 8.93 -4.38
C ALA A 77 -8.17 9.79 -5.57
N ALA A 78 -7.27 10.11 -6.49
CA ALA A 78 -7.58 10.83 -7.73
C ALA A 78 -8.64 10.08 -8.56
N ASN A 79 -8.50 8.77 -8.73
CA ASN A 79 -9.45 7.95 -9.48
C ASN A 79 -10.83 7.96 -8.83
N ARG A 80 -10.90 7.94 -7.49
CA ARG A 80 -12.15 8.05 -6.74
C ARG A 80 -12.82 9.42 -6.95
N ASP A 81 -12.06 10.50 -6.88
CA ASP A 81 -12.58 11.86 -7.06
C ASP A 81 -13.13 12.07 -8.48
N HIS A 82 -12.45 11.52 -9.49
CA HIS A 82 -12.88 11.56 -10.89
C HIS A 82 -13.90 10.48 -11.26
N LYS A 83 -14.33 9.63 -10.30
CA LYS A 83 -15.23 8.48 -10.54
C LYS A 83 -14.77 7.56 -11.67
N HIS A 84 -13.46 7.44 -11.82
CA HIS A 84 -12.87 6.54 -12.80
C HIS A 84 -13.16 5.10 -12.40
N ILE A 85 -13.64 4.29 -13.33
CA ILE A 85 -13.94 2.88 -13.08
C ILE A 85 -12.95 2.02 -13.86
N HIS A 86 -12.17 1.27 -13.11
CA HIS A 86 -11.15 0.37 -13.65
C HIS A 86 -11.78 -0.86 -14.31
N SER A 87 -11.14 -1.33 -15.38
CA SER A 87 -11.25 -2.72 -15.81
C SER A 87 -10.80 -3.68 -14.69
N ILE A 88 -11.12 -4.97 -14.80
CA ILE A 88 -10.68 -6.01 -13.86
C ILE A 88 -9.16 -6.03 -13.80
N GLN A 89 -8.49 -5.92 -14.95
CA GLN A 89 -7.03 -5.98 -15.02
C GLN A 89 -6.39 -4.74 -14.38
N GLU A 90 -6.88 -3.55 -14.71
CA GLU A 90 -6.41 -2.30 -14.08
C GLU A 90 -6.66 -2.31 -12.57
N TYR A 91 -7.81 -2.84 -12.13
CA TYR A 91 -8.12 -2.97 -10.71
C TYR A 91 -7.08 -3.84 -9.99
N ILE A 92 -6.73 -5.01 -10.56
CA ILE A 92 -5.74 -5.91 -9.97
C ILE A 92 -4.38 -5.21 -9.87
N GLU A 93 -3.96 -4.50 -10.93
CA GLU A 93 -2.69 -3.78 -10.97
C GLU A 93 -2.63 -2.67 -9.91
N VAL A 94 -3.69 -1.86 -9.80
CA VAL A 94 -3.80 -0.83 -8.76
C VAL A 94 -3.77 -1.48 -7.37
N ARG A 95 -4.57 -2.54 -7.15
CA ARG A 95 -4.69 -3.17 -5.83
C ARG A 95 -3.39 -3.79 -5.34
N ARG A 96 -2.58 -4.38 -6.23
CA ARG A 96 -1.24 -4.88 -5.89
C ARG A 96 -0.34 -3.80 -5.31
N GLN A 97 -0.46 -2.57 -5.80
CA GLN A 97 0.33 -1.45 -5.32
C GLN A 97 -0.28 -0.80 -4.09
N THR A 98 -1.61 -0.75 -3.97
CA THR A 98 -2.29 -0.04 -2.87
C THR A 98 -2.60 -0.89 -1.65
N ILE A 99 -2.43 -2.22 -1.70
CA ILE A 99 -2.59 -3.08 -0.52
C ILE A 99 -1.45 -2.90 0.51
N GLY A 100 -0.37 -2.22 0.13
CA GLY A 100 0.74 -1.87 1.02
C GLY A 100 1.57 -3.07 1.51
N ALA A 101 1.54 -4.20 0.79
CA ALA A 101 2.29 -5.40 1.17
C ALA A 101 3.80 -5.28 0.91
N TRP A 102 4.21 -4.59 -0.16
CA TRP A 102 5.63 -4.46 -0.55
C TRP A 102 6.49 -3.76 0.53
N PRO A 103 6.07 -2.63 1.13
CA PRO A 103 6.80 -2.06 2.26
C PRO A 103 6.88 -3.02 3.46
N VAL A 104 5.89 -3.88 3.69
CA VAL A 104 5.94 -4.88 4.78
C VAL A 104 6.98 -5.95 4.51
N PHE A 105 7.11 -6.42 3.27
CA PHE A 105 8.12 -7.41 2.93
C PHE A 105 9.53 -6.88 3.20
N ALA A 106 9.81 -5.61 2.86
CA ALA A 106 11.08 -4.97 3.21
C ALA A 106 11.32 -4.91 4.73
N LEU A 107 10.26 -4.77 5.55
CA LEU A 107 10.37 -4.83 7.01
C LEU A 107 10.59 -6.24 7.56
N ILE A 108 10.19 -7.30 6.87
CA ILE A 108 10.45 -8.69 7.31
C ILE A 108 11.95 -8.98 7.26
N GLU A 109 12.67 -8.37 6.33
CA GLU A 109 14.10 -8.54 6.13
C GLU A 109 14.97 -7.69 7.08
N LEU A 110 14.35 -6.99 8.04
CA LEU A 110 14.93 -5.87 8.80
C LEU A 110 16.42 -6.07 9.13
N ASP A 111 16.75 -7.10 9.90
CA ASP A 111 18.12 -7.36 10.40
C ASP A 111 18.85 -8.47 9.62
N MET A 112 18.29 -8.93 8.49
CA MET A 112 18.83 -10.08 7.75
C MET A 112 19.96 -9.69 6.79
N ASN A 113 20.06 -8.41 6.40
CA ASN A 113 21.04 -7.89 5.44
C ASN A 113 21.14 -8.73 4.16
N LEU A 114 19.98 -9.18 3.65
CA LEU A 114 19.91 -10.02 2.45
C LEU A 114 20.44 -9.29 1.22
N PRO A 115 21.33 -9.92 0.43
CA PRO A 115 21.82 -9.36 -0.82
C PRO A 115 20.70 -9.27 -1.86
N ASP A 116 20.80 -8.31 -2.77
CA ASP A 116 19.79 -8.05 -3.81
C ASP A 116 19.52 -9.30 -4.66
N GLU A 117 20.53 -10.13 -4.95
CA GLU A 117 20.36 -11.36 -5.74
C GLU A 117 19.48 -12.41 -5.04
N ALA A 118 19.44 -12.41 -3.71
CA ALA A 118 18.57 -13.32 -2.95
C ALA A 118 17.11 -12.84 -3.00
N VAL A 119 16.88 -11.53 -2.88
CA VAL A 119 15.54 -10.93 -2.91
C VAL A 119 14.96 -10.99 -4.33
N HIS A 120 15.78 -10.73 -5.34
CA HIS A 120 15.42 -10.79 -6.76
C HIS A 120 15.55 -12.20 -7.37
N HIS A 121 15.77 -13.22 -6.55
CA HIS A 121 15.71 -14.58 -7.04
C HIS A 121 14.29 -14.88 -7.53
N SER A 122 14.16 -15.43 -8.74
CA SER A 122 12.86 -15.61 -9.42
C SER A 122 11.80 -16.32 -8.56
N ALA A 123 12.21 -17.29 -7.74
CA ALA A 123 11.31 -17.96 -6.81
C ALA A 123 10.77 -17.04 -5.70
N ILE A 124 11.61 -16.15 -5.15
CA ILE A 124 11.22 -15.19 -4.11
C ILE A 124 10.28 -14.13 -4.69
N GLU A 125 10.57 -13.62 -5.88
CA GLU A 125 9.69 -12.68 -6.57
C GLU A 125 8.32 -13.29 -6.87
N GLN A 126 8.29 -14.53 -7.39
CA GLN A 126 7.03 -15.25 -7.64
C GLN A 126 6.24 -15.48 -6.35
N LEU A 127 6.91 -15.90 -5.27
CA LEU A 127 6.28 -16.08 -3.97
C LEU A 127 5.74 -14.76 -3.42
N SER A 128 6.47 -13.67 -3.59
CA SER A 128 6.06 -12.34 -3.13
C SER A 128 4.81 -11.88 -3.87
N VAL A 129 4.76 -12.03 -5.20
CA VAL A 129 3.57 -11.73 -6.00
C VAL A 129 2.39 -12.57 -5.54
N LEU A 130 2.54 -13.89 -5.38
CA LEU A 130 1.46 -14.76 -4.91
C LEU A 130 0.99 -14.41 -3.50
N ALA A 131 1.90 -14.02 -2.61
CA ALA A 131 1.55 -13.53 -1.29
C ALA A 131 0.71 -12.25 -1.36
N VAL A 132 1.11 -11.29 -2.21
CA VAL A 132 0.32 -10.07 -2.46
C VAL A 132 -1.07 -10.43 -2.98
N GLU A 133 -1.18 -11.36 -3.93
CA GLU A 133 -2.47 -11.85 -4.46
C GLU A 133 -3.38 -12.34 -3.34
N MET A 134 -2.87 -13.24 -2.50
CA MET A 134 -3.64 -13.80 -1.40
C MET A 134 -4.07 -12.73 -0.38
N ILE A 135 -3.19 -11.78 -0.07
CA ILE A 135 -3.48 -10.71 0.90
C ILE A 135 -4.62 -9.82 0.41
N TRP A 136 -4.58 -9.34 -0.84
CA TRP A 136 -5.62 -8.44 -1.32
C TRP A 136 -6.95 -9.17 -1.54
N VAL A 137 -6.92 -10.42 -2.03
CA VAL A 137 -8.15 -11.23 -2.17
C VAL A 137 -8.79 -11.46 -0.79
N ALA A 138 -8.01 -11.84 0.22
CA ALA A 138 -8.52 -12.02 1.57
C ALA A 138 -9.11 -10.71 2.13
N ASN A 139 -8.47 -9.57 1.84
CA ASN A 139 -8.97 -8.26 2.25
C ASN A 139 -10.32 -7.91 1.60
N VAL A 140 -10.50 -8.19 0.31
CA VAL A 140 -11.76 -7.97 -0.41
C VAL A 140 -12.88 -8.84 0.18
N VAL A 141 -12.61 -10.12 0.43
CA VAL A 141 -13.59 -11.05 1.02
C VAL A 141 -13.99 -10.63 2.43
N ALA A 142 -13.04 -10.13 3.24
CA ALA A 142 -13.29 -9.78 4.63
C ALA A 142 -14.01 -8.43 4.81
N ARG A 143 -13.76 -7.44 3.95
CA ARG A 143 -14.26 -6.07 4.14
C ARG A 143 -15.65 -5.79 3.58
N GLY A 144 -16.15 -6.61 2.65
CA GLY A 144 -17.55 -6.55 2.21
C GLY A 144 -18.06 -5.14 1.84
N ASP A 145 -17.91 -4.77 0.58
CA ASP A 145 -18.68 -3.70 -0.08
C ASP A 145 -18.29 -2.22 0.17
N ASP A 146 -17.00 -1.92 0.37
CA ASP A 146 -16.50 -0.54 0.27
C ASP A 146 -16.06 -0.20 -1.18
N ASN A 147 -16.24 1.07 -1.58
CA ASN A 147 -16.16 1.68 -2.92
C ASN A 147 -14.92 1.38 -3.82
N HIS A 148 -13.99 0.54 -3.39
CA HIS A 148 -12.87 0.01 -4.16
C HIS A 148 -13.00 -1.52 -4.34
N ASN A 149 -14.14 -1.92 -4.89
CA ASN A 149 -14.56 -3.32 -4.97
C ASN A 149 -14.39 -3.88 -6.39
N ILE A 150 -13.65 -4.98 -6.53
CA ILE A 150 -13.49 -5.74 -7.78
C ILE A 150 -14.85 -6.12 -8.40
N ILE A 151 -15.90 -6.25 -7.58
CA ILE A 151 -17.27 -6.54 -8.02
C ILE A 151 -17.77 -5.47 -8.99
N THR A 152 -17.47 -4.19 -8.78
CA THR A 152 -17.90 -3.11 -9.70
C THR A 152 -17.27 -3.27 -11.08
N SER A 153 -15.97 -3.58 -11.13
CA SER A 153 -15.26 -3.87 -12.39
C SER A 153 -15.81 -5.11 -13.09
N VAL A 154 -16.06 -6.19 -12.34
CA VAL A 154 -16.67 -7.42 -12.88
C VAL A 154 -18.08 -7.17 -13.42
N MET A 155 -18.90 -6.40 -12.72
CA MET A 155 -20.27 -6.05 -13.11
C MET A 155 -20.33 -5.28 -14.43
N LEU A 156 -19.40 -4.34 -14.62
CA LEU A 156 -19.33 -3.53 -15.84
C LEU A 156 -18.82 -4.33 -17.04
N GLU A 157 -17.75 -5.10 -16.86
CA GLU A 157 -17.16 -5.85 -17.96
C GLU A 157 -17.97 -7.08 -18.38
N LYS A 158 -18.51 -7.82 -17.42
CA LYS A 158 -19.17 -9.09 -17.71
C LYS A 158 -20.68 -8.93 -17.93
N ARG A 159 -21.26 -7.75 -17.68
CA ARG A 159 -22.71 -7.49 -17.65
C ARG A 159 -23.52 -8.70 -17.15
N PRO A 160 -23.22 -9.26 -15.97
CA PRO A 160 -24.02 -10.37 -15.49
C PRO A 160 -25.41 -9.83 -15.18
N THR A 161 -26.44 -10.42 -15.81
CA THR A 161 -27.82 -10.17 -15.42
C THR A 161 -27.98 -10.72 -14.00
N PHE A 162 -28.15 -9.84 -13.02
CA PHE A 162 -28.52 -10.25 -11.67
C PHE A 162 -29.87 -10.98 -11.74
N LYS A 163 -29.82 -12.32 -11.72
CA LYS A 163 -30.98 -13.17 -11.49
C LYS A 163 -31.05 -13.45 -10.00
N GLY A 164 -31.83 -12.63 -9.30
CA GLY A 164 -32.53 -12.98 -8.06
C GLY A 164 -31.74 -12.83 -6.76
N LEU A 165 -32.24 -11.95 -5.89
CA LEU A 165 -32.76 -12.32 -4.57
C LEU A 165 -34.14 -11.69 -4.41
#